data_AF-A0A1Z8KUU5-F1
#
_entry.id   AF-A0A1Z8KUU5-F1
#
_cell.length_a   1.000
_cell.length_b   1.000
_cell.length_c   1.000
_cell.angle_alpha   90.00
_cell.angle_beta   90.00
_cell.angle_gamma   90.00
#
_symmetry.space_group_name_H-M   'P 1'
#
loop_
_entity.id
_entity.type
_entity.pdbx_description
1 polymer ?
#
loop_
_entity_poly.entity_id
_entity_poly.type
_entity_poly.pdbx_seq_one_letter_code
_entity_poly.pdbx_strand_id
1 'polypeptide(L)'
;MVYKIKKIIFILFFSVGFSQEIIGEGLQGQELIQYLINNYKTSNVLSYNGARDAMYGYIDNENGSVQCIYTEYTVDNVPSDNPRAYLYENGIDCEHLFPQSMYEGTSPMKSDIHHLRPCKSNVNSSRGNKPYNESNDNQTQTWYWLEYQQSNPPNQNRDKYSESASGVFEPREEVKGDIARAIFYFYTMYSNVADDNFFEEQKDILYDWHQDDPINQLEVNRTWDIADYQDYPNPFIVDETLIQRCYYEQDIDFVIGDVNLDNIINVLDIIVIMNYILNLSDLNDQQIELADMNQDQGINILDIVLLIGEIIS
;
A
#
# COMPACT_ATOMS: atom_id res chain seq x y z
N MET A 1 -27.30 14.58 53.80
CA MET A 1 -27.08 14.73 52.34
C MET A 1 -25.70 14.16 52.06
N VAL A 2 -25.61 12.96 51.47
CA VAL A 2 -24.35 12.24 51.25
C VAL A 2 -23.97 12.42 49.77
N TYR A 3 -22.87 13.12 49.49
CA TYR A 3 -22.34 13.28 48.14
C TYR A 3 -21.48 12.06 47.78
N LYS A 4 -21.90 11.31 46.76
CA LYS A 4 -21.07 10.26 46.13
C LYS A 4 -20.14 10.91 45.11
N ILE A 5 -18.84 10.87 45.37
CA ILE A 5 -17.80 11.25 44.40
C ILE A 5 -17.66 10.10 43.39
N LYS A 6 -18.02 10.33 42.13
CA LYS A 6 -17.71 9.42 41.01
C LYS A 6 -16.22 9.54 40.69
N LYS A 7 -15.46 8.45 40.85
CA LYS A 7 -14.11 8.34 40.29
C LYS A 7 -14.24 8.19 38.76
N ILE A 8 -13.79 9.20 38.03
CA ILE A 8 -13.57 9.13 36.59
C ILE A 8 -12.17 8.52 36.40
N ILE A 9 -12.11 7.35 35.76
CA ILE A 9 -10.85 6.72 35.37
C ILE A 9 -10.52 7.26 33.99
N PHE A 10 -9.45 8.05 33.89
CA PHE A 10 -8.84 8.43 32.61
C PHE A 10 -7.99 7.25 32.16
N ILE A 11 -8.40 6.58 31.10
CA ILE A 11 -7.57 5.59 30.40
C ILE A 11 -6.76 6.39 29.38
N LEU A 12 -5.47 6.61 29.67
CA LEU A 12 -4.51 7.09 28.69
C LEU A 12 -4.19 5.93 27.74
N PHE A 13 -4.64 6.03 26.50
CA PHE A 13 -4.07 5.24 25.41
C PHE A 13 -2.67 5.79 25.13
N PHE A 14 -1.65 5.01 25.46
CA PHE A 14 -0.32 5.19 24.88
C PHE A 14 -0.35 4.54 23.50
N SER A 15 -0.45 5.34 22.44
CA SER A 15 0.01 4.90 21.12
C SER A 15 1.54 4.83 21.19
N VAL A 16 2.08 3.63 21.09
CA VAL A 16 3.51 3.47 20.79
C VAL A 16 3.62 3.83 19.31
N GLY A 17 4.01 5.07 19.02
CA GLY A 17 4.37 5.47 17.66
C GLY A 17 5.59 4.66 17.27
N PHE A 18 5.42 3.71 16.36
CA PHE A 18 6.56 3.18 15.61
C PHE A 18 7.12 4.35 14.80
N SER A 19 8.38 4.70 15.01
CA SER A 19 9.08 5.61 14.09
C SER A 19 9.23 4.84 12.79
N GLN A 20 8.41 5.17 11.79
CA GLN A 20 8.56 4.62 10.45
C GLN A 20 9.89 5.13 9.86
N GLU A 21 10.62 4.26 9.18
CA GLU A 21 11.83 4.65 8.45
C GLU A 21 11.40 5.40 7.19
N ILE A 22 11.83 6.66 7.05
CA ILE A 22 11.59 7.43 5.81
C ILE A 22 12.65 7.01 4.80
N ILE A 23 12.22 6.33 3.74
CA ILE A 23 13.10 5.83 2.69
C ILE A 23 13.39 6.96 1.71
N GLY A 24 14.68 7.17 1.41
CA GLY A 24 15.11 8.20 0.45
C GLY A 24 14.71 9.61 0.87
N GLU A 25 14.87 9.95 2.16
CA GLU A 25 14.52 11.27 2.73
C GLU A 25 14.96 12.43 1.83
N GLY A 26 14.04 13.37 1.59
CA GLY A 26 14.24 14.52 0.70
C GLY A 26 14.15 14.22 -0.80
N LEU A 27 14.13 12.95 -1.23
CA LEU A 27 13.88 12.57 -2.62
C LEU A 27 12.37 12.47 -2.87
N GLN A 28 11.98 12.85 -4.08
CA GLN A 28 10.63 12.72 -4.61
C GLN A 28 10.69 12.30 -6.08
N GLY A 29 9.55 11.87 -6.60
CA GLY A 29 9.36 11.74 -8.02
C GLY A 29 10.26 10.72 -8.69
N GLN A 30 10.70 11.04 -9.90
CA GLN A 30 11.61 10.19 -10.66
C GLN A 30 12.95 9.93 -9.94
N GLU A 31 13.44 10.88 -9.14
CA GLU A 31 14.68 10.69 -8.35
C GLU A 31 14.49 9.64 -7.25
N LEU A 32 13.36 9.71 -6.54
CA LEU A 32 12.98 8.71 -5.55
C LEU A 32 12.71 7.34 -6.20
N ILE A 33 11.99 7.29 -7.33
CA ILE A 33 11.76 6.04 -8.09
C ILE A 33 13.10 5.39 -8.46
N GLN A 34 14.06 6.16 -8.97
CA GLN A 34 15.37 5.62 -9.32
C GLN A 34 16.16 5.14 -8.09
N TYR A 35 16.04 5.85 -6.97
CA TYR A 35 16.60 5.42 -5.69
C TYR A 35 16.00 4.08 -5.24
N LEU A 36 14.67 3.92 -5.31
CA LEU A 36 13.99 2.67 -4.95
C LEU A 36 14.45 1.52 -5.85
N ILE A 37 14.51 1.73 -7.17
CA ILE A 37 15.00 0.71 -8.12
C ILE A 37 16.44 0.28 -7.76
N ASN A 38 17.32 1.22 -7.41
CA ASN A 38 18.72 0.90 -7.13
C ASN A 38 18.93 0.14 -5.81
N ASN A 39 18.02 0.31 -4.84
CA ASN A 39 18.20 -0.19 -3.48
C ASN A 39 17.23 -1.33 -3.09
N TYR A 40 16.10 -1.47 -3.77
CA TYR A 40 15.04 -2.42 -3.41
C TYR A 40 14.64 -3.37 -4.56
N LYS A 41 15.10 -3.14 -5.80
CA LYS A 41 14.84 -4.08 -6.89
C LYS A 41 15.66 -5.34 -6.70
N THR A 42 14.97 -6.46 -6.50
CA THR A 42 15.64 -7.76 -6.42
C THR A 42 16.17 -8.23 -7.77
N SER A 43 17.36 -8.82 -7.74
CA SER A 43 17.92 -9.59 -8.87
C SER A 43 18.12 -11.06 -8.54
N ASN A 44 18.05 -11.43 -7.26
CA ASN A 44 18.13 -12.80 -6.78
C ASN A 44 16.72 -13.32 -6.48
N VAL A 45 16.07 -13.87 -7.50
CA VAL A 45 14.79 -14.56 -7.31
C VAL A 45 14.95 -16.06 -7.45
N LEU A 46 14.10 -16.79 -6.73
CA LEU A 46 13.92 -18.22 -6.97
C LEU A 46 13.37 -18.46 -8.38
N SER A 47 13.51 -19.70 -8.88
CA SER A 47 12.74 -20.12 -10.06
C SER A 47 11.24 -19.96 -9.79
N TYR A 48 10.41 -19.80 -10.83
CA TYR A 48 8.96 -19.65 -10.65
C TYR A 48 8.30 -20.80 -9.85
N ASN A 49 8.83 -22.02 -9.94
CA ASN A 49 8.37 -23.12 -9.10
C ASN A 49 8.86 -22.97 -7.66
N GLY A 50 10.14 -22.60 -7.46
CA GLY A 50 10.70 -22.34 -6.15
C GLY A 50 10.03 -21.18 -5.41
N ALA A 51 9.72 -20.08 -6.11
CA ALA A 51 9.00 -18.93 -5.56
C ALA A 51 7.62 -19.35 -5.03
N ARG A 52 6.88 -20.16 -5.80
CA ARG A 52 5.59 -20.71 -5.38
C ARG A 52 5.71 -21.76 -4.27
N ASP A 53 6.76 -22.59 -4.29
CA ASP A 53 7.05 -23.53 -3.19
C ASP A 53 7.37 -22.78 -1.88
N ALA A 54 8.13 -21.68 -1.95
CA ALA A 54 8.41 -20.80 -0.82
C ALA A 54 7.13 -20.11 -0.31
N MET A 55 6.36 -19.52 -1.23
CA MET A 55 5.11 -18.84 -0.93
C MET A 55 4.10 -19.77 -0.24
N TYR A 56 3.82 -20.93 -0.82
CA TYR A 56 2.81 -21.85 -0.29
C TYR A 56 3.27 -22.74 0.87
N GLY A 57 4.58 -22.99 0.96
CA GLY A 57 5.13 -23.88 1.98
C GLY A 57 5.48 -23.15 3.28
N TYR A 58 5.73 -21.83 3.21
CA TYR A 58 6.34 -21.08 4.30
C TYR A 58 5.74 -19.68 4.48
N ILE A 59 5.78 -18.82 3.45
CA ILE A 59 5.43 -17.39 3.59
C ILE A 59 3.94 -17.19 3.86
N ASP A 60 3.09 -17.79 3.03
CA ASP A 60 1.61 -17.69 3.13
C ASP A 60 1.02 -18.94 3.80
N ASN A 61 1.85 -19.74 4.49
CA ASN A 61 1.46 -20.97 5.16
C ASN A 61 1.46 -20.80 6.68
N GLU A 62 0.31 -20.43 7.21
CA GLU A 62 0.13 -20.25 8.64
C GLU A 62 -0.27 -21.57 9.30
N ASN A 63 0.71 -22.26 9.90
CA ASN A 63 0.50 -23.53 10.62
C ASN A 63 -0.22 -24.62 9.78
N GLY A 64 0.10 -24.71 8.50
CA GLY A 64 -0.52 -25.66 7.57
C GLY A 64 -1.74 -25.12 6.82
N SER A 65 -2.12 -23.86 7.04
CA SER A 65 -3.26 -23.21 6.38
C SER A 65 -2.78 -22.17 5.38
N VAL A 66 -3.26 -22.25 4.14
CA VAL A 66 -3.01 -21.25 3.08
C VAL A 66 -4.33 -20.64 2.65
N GLN A 67 -4.45 -19.32 2.76
CA GLN A 67 -5.65 -18.55 2.46
C GLN A 67 -5.54 -17.79 1.12
N CYS A 68 -6.64 -17.74 0.37
CA CYS A 68 -6.72 -17.05 -0.92
C CYS A 68 -7.00 -15.55 -0.78
N ILE A 69 -6.25 -14.73 -1.52
CA ILE A 69 -6.28 -13.27 -1.44
C ILE A 69 -7.69 -12.67 -1.66
N TYR A 70 -8.41 -13.09 -2.70
CA TYR A 70 -9.71 -12.49 -3.06
C TYR A 70 -10.93 -13.07 -2.34
N THR A 71 -10.80 -14.20 -1.62
CA THR A 71 -12.00 -14.92 -1.16
C THR A 71 -11.94 -15.38 0.29
N GLU A 72 -10.80 -15.31 0.97
CA GLU A 72 -10.59 -15.98 2.26
C GLU A 72 -10.77 -17.52 2.17
N TYR A 73 -10.90 -18.09 0.96
CA TYR A 73 -10.92 -19.54 0.78
C TYR A 73 -9.60 -20.13 1.26
N THR A 74 -9.68 -21.04 2.22
CA THR A 74 -8.52 -21.62 2.90
C THR A 74 -8.43 -23.11 2.63
N VAL A 75 -7.22 -23.58 2.39
CA VAL A 75 -6.88 -25.01 2.37
C VAL A 75 -5.97 -25.30 3.56
N ASP A 76 -6.38 -26.24 4.40
CA ASP A 76 -5.63 -26.70 5.57
C ASP A 76 -4.73 -27.90 5.25
N ASN A 77 -3.84 -28.23 6.18
CA ASN A 77 -2.88 -29.35 6.09
C ASN A 77 -1.95 -29.27 4.87
N VAL A 78 -1.63 -28.06 4.41
CA VAL A 78 -0.70 -27.82 3.31
C VAL A 78 0.71 -28.23 3.76
N PRO A 79 1.34 -29.22 3.11
CA PRO A 79 2.67 -29.67 3.48
C PRO A 79 3.73 -28.67 3.00
N SER A 80 4.84 -28.56 3.73
CA SER A 80 5.99 -27.78 3.26
C SER A 80 6.78 -28.50 2.15
N ASP A 81 6.66 -29.83 2.06
CA ASP A 81 7.19 -30.64 0.96
C ASP A 81 6.14 -30.79 -0.14
N ASN A 82 6.45 -30.29 -1.34
CA ASN A 82 5.56 -30.25 -2.50
C ASN A 82 4.17 -29.57 -2.27
N PRO A 83 4.12 -28.35 -1.70
CA PRO A 83 2.85 -27.65 -1.41
C PRO A 83 2.02 -27.37 -2.67
N ARG A 84 2.67 -27.07 -3.80
CA ARG A 84 2.01 -26.67 -5.05
C ARG A 84 1.02 -27.70 -5.57
N ALA A 85 1.41 -28.98 -5.58
CA ALA A 85 0.53 -30.04 -6.08
C ALA A 85 -0.70 -30.21 -5.17
N TYR A 86 -0.49 -30.13 -3.85
CA TYR A 86 -1.57 -30.23 -2.87
C TYR A 86 -2.59 -29.10 -3.01
N LEU A 87 -2.11 -27.85 -3.13
CA LEU A 87 -2.98 -26.69 -3.32
C LEU A 87 -3.73 -26.73 -4.64
N TYR A 88 -3.07 -27.13 -5.72
CA TYR A 88 -3.70 -27.27 -7.03
C TYR A 88 -4.85 -28.29 -6.99
N GLU A 89 -4.64 -29.45 -6.37
CA GLU A 89 -5.68 -30.47 -6.19
C GLU A 89 -6.87 -29.97 -5.35
N ASN A 90 -6.64 -28.99 -4.47
CA ASN A 90 -7.65 -28.33 -3.65
C ASN A 90 -8.12 -26.98 -4.22
N GLY A 91 -7.86 -26.70 -5.50
CA GLY A 91 -8.45 -25.57 -6.22
C GLY A 91 -7.80 -24.21 -5.98
N ILE A 92 -6.55 -24.17 -5.49
CA ILE A 92 -5.76 -22.95 -5.35
C ILE A 92 -4.65 -22.91 -6.41
N ASP A 93 -4.59 -21.80 -7.14
CA ASP A 93 -3.55 -21.44 -8.11
C ASP A 93 -2.77 -20.21 -7.65
N CYS A 94 -1.72 -19.86 -8.41
CA CYS A 94 -0.92 -18.65 -8.16
C CYS A 94 -1.50 -17.48 -8.93
N GLU A 95 -1.89 -16.44 -8.21
CA GLU A 95 -2.22 -15.14 -8.78
C GLU A 95 -0.96 -14.34 -9.05
N HIS A 96 -0.90 -13.72 -10.22
CA HIS A 96 0.01 -12.62 -10.54
C HIS A 96 -0.77 -11.33 -10.38
N LEU A 97 -0.62 -10.62 -9.26
CA LEU A 97 -1.39 -9.39 -9.00
C LEU A 97 -1.17 -8.38 -10.13
N PHE A 98 0.06 -8.22 -10.62
CA PHE A 98 0.32 -7.61 -11.92
C PHE A 98 0.34 -8.71 -12.99
N PRO A 99 -0.64 -8.81 -13.91
CA PRO A 99 -0.80 -9.99 -14.78
C PRO A 99 0.40 -10.21 -15.69
N GLN A 100 0.78 -11.48 -15.91
CA GLN A 100 1.89 -11.83 -16.80
C GLN A 100 1.68 -11.33 -18.26
N SER A 101 0.43 -11.14 -18.69
CA SER A 101 0.13 -10.60 -20.02
C SER A 101 0.36 -9.09 -20.16
N MET A 102 0.61 -8.38 -19.05
CA MET A 102 0.76 -6.92 -19.00
C MET A 102 2.22 -6.48 -18.85
N TYR A 103 3.18 -7.37 -19.08
CA TYR A 103 4.59 -7.00 -19.13
C TYR A 103 5.41 -7.95 -20.02
N GLU A 104 6.56 -7.50 -20.48
CA GLU A 104 7.47 -8.30 -21.30
C GLU A 104 8.54 -9.02 -20.47
N GLY A 105 8.62 -10.34 -20.59
CA GLY A 105 9.75 -11.14 -20.07
C GLY A 105 9.34 -12.22 -19.08
N THR A 106 10.31 -12.74 -18.33
CA THR A 106 10.10 -13.88 -17.40
C THR A 106 10.79 -13.66 -16.06
N SER A 107 12.11 -13.79 -16.01
CA SER A 107 12.89 -13.55 -14.78
C SER A 107 13.45 -12.12 -14.79
N PRO A 108 13.51 -11.43 -13.64
CA PRO A 108 13.08 -11.88 -12.31
C PRO A 108 11.57 -11.74 -12.05
N MET A 109 10.89 -10.83 -12.74
CA MET A 109 9.58 -10.32 -12.33
C MET A 109 8.48 -11.37 -12.22
N LYS A 110 8.43 -12.40 -13.09
CA LYS A 110 7.43 -13.49 -12.98
C LYS A 110 7.52 -14.25 -11.65
N SER A 111 8.71 -14.32 -11.07
CA SER A 111 9.00 -15.10 -9.86
C SER A 111 9.15 -14.21 -8.62
N ASP A 112 8.95 -12.89 -8.76
CA ASP A 112 9.03 -11.97 -7.63
C ASP A 112 7.83 -12.18 -6.70
N ILE A 113 8.04 -12.59 -5.46
CA ILE A 113 6.96 -13.03 -4.55
C ILE A 113 6.11 -11.84 -4.05
N HIS A 114 6.64 -10.61 -4.11
CA HIS A 114 5.89 -9.42 -3.68
C HIS A 114 4.56 -9.23 -4.43
N HIS A 115 4.48 -9.64 -5.71
CA HIS A 115 3.24 -9.61 -6.51
C HIS A 115 2.55 -10.98 -6.70
N LEU A 116 3.05 -12.04 -6.06
CA LEU A 116 2.41 -13.36 -6.11
C LEU A 116 1.52 -13.55 -4.88
N ARG A 117 0.36 -14.19 -5.08
CA ARG A 117 -0.56 -14.58 -4.00
C ARG A 117 -1.22 -15.93 -4.27
N PRO A 118 -1.59 -16.70 -3.23
CA PRO A 118 -2.52 -17.81 -3.36
C PRO A 118 -3.91 -17.29 -3.77
N CYS A 119 -4.53 -17.94 -4.75
CA CYS A 119 -5.84 -17.53 -5.23
C CYS A 119 -6.66 -18.73 -5.69
N LYS A 120 -7.96 -18.70 -5.42
CA LYS A 120 -8.88 -19.75 -5.83
C LYS A 120 -8.95 -19.78 -7.36
N SER A 121 -8.76 -20.95 -7.96
CA SER A 121 -8.51 -21.09 -9.40
C SER A 121 -9.59 -20.49 -10.29
N ASN A 122 -10.88 -20.65 -9.94
CA ASN A 122 -11.98 -20.05 -10.69
C ASN A 122 -12.03 -18.52 -10.56
N VAL A 123 -11.55 -17.95 -9.46
CA VAL A 123 -11.48 -16.50 -9.24
C VAL A 123 -10.29 -15.91 -9.95
N ASN A 124 -9.12 -16.55 -9.88
CA ASN A 124 -7.94 -16.21 -10.69
C ASN A 124 -8.30 -16.16 -12.19
N SER A 125 -8.96 -17.22 -12.69
CA SER A 125 -9.44 -17.25 -14.07
C SER A 125 -10.47 -16.16 -14.41
N SER A 126 -11.30 -15.75 -13.44
CA SER A 126 -12.31 -14.69 -13.61
C SER A 126 -11.69 -13.29 -13.60
N ARG A 127 -10.68 -13.07 -12.75
CA ARG A 127 -9.87 -11.86 -12.69
C ARG A 127 -9.12 -11.69 -14.00
N GLY A 128 -8.42 -12.74 -14.45
CA GLY A 128 -7.67 -12.73 -15.70
C GLY A 128 -6.63 -11.60 -15.73
N ASN A 129 -6.83 -10.63 -16.62
CA ASN A 129 -6.00 -9.44 -16.75
C ASN A 129 -6.80 -8.14 -16.61
N LYS A 130 -7.98 -8.20 -15.97
CA LYS A 130 -8.81 -7.01 -15.75
C LYS A 130 -8.07 -6.04 -14.82
N PRO A 131 -8.09 -4.73 -15.10
CA PRO A 131 -7.65 -3.74 -14.13
C PRO A 131 -8.50 -3.81 -12.86
N TYR A 132 -7.89 -3.38 -11.76
CA TYR A 132 -8.61 -3.18 -10.53
C TYR A 132 -9.36 -1.86 -10.55
N ASN A 133 -10.59 -1.86 -10.03
CA ASN A 133 -11.38 -0.67 -9.76
C ASN A 133 -12.59 -1.07 -8.90
N GLU A 134 -13.36 -0.08 -8.46
CA GLU A 134 -14.69 -0.27 -7.90
C GLU A 134 -15.65 -0.82 -8.98
N SER A 135 -16.43 -1.83 -8.63
CA SER A 135 -17.45 -2.42 -9.48
C SER A 135 -18.80 -1.76 -9.22
N ASN A 136 -19.51 -1.43 -10.29
CA ASN A 136 -20.92 -1.08 -10.17
C ASN A 136 -21.75 -2.37 -10.02
N ASP A 137 -22.49 -2.53 -8.93
CA ASP A 137 -23.38 -3.67 -8.68
C ASP A 137 -24.25 -4.10 -9.89
N ASN A 138 -24.70 -3.13 -10.69
CA ASN A 138 -25.55 -3.40 -11.86
C ASN A 138 -24.78 -3.99 -13.05
N GLN A 139 -23.46 -3.87 -13.03
CA GLN A 139 -22.52 -4.40 -14.02
C GLN A 139 -21.77 -5.63 -13.49
N THR A 140 -21.69 -5.82 -12.17
CA THR A 140 -21.10 -6.99 -11.54
C THR A 140 -21.80 -8.26 -12.00
N GLN A 141 -21.01 -9.18 -12.57
CA GLN A 141 -21.51 -10.44 -13.11
C GLN A 141 -21.42 -11.56 -12.10
N THR A 142 -20.36 -11.58 -11.29
CA THR A 142 -20.14 -12.60 -10.27
C THR A 142 -19.49 -12.01 -9.03
N TRP A 143 -20.00 -12.44 -7.88
CA TRP A 143 -19.49 -12.16 -6.54
C TRP A 143 -18.87 -13.42 -5.96
N TYR A 144 -17.68 -13.32 -5.37
CA TYR A 144 -16.92 -14.44 -4.81
C TYR A 144 -16.58 -14.22 -3.34
N TRP A 145 -16.90 -15.18 -2.47
CA TRP A 145 -16.45 -15.20 -1.08
C TRP A 145 -16.40 -16.66 -0.59
N LEU A 146 -15.32 -17.04 0.09
CA LEU A 146 -15.01 -18.42 0.46
C LEU A 146 -15.11 -19.35 -0.76
N GLU A 147 -15.86 -20.43 -0.63
CA GLU A 147 -16.19 -21.36 -1.71
C GLU A 147 -17.35 -20.87 -2.61
N TYR A 148 -18.05 -19.82 -2.19
CA TYR A 148 -19.29 -19.35 -2.82
C TYR A 148 -19.02 -18.50 -4.06
N GLN A 149 -19.92 -18.64 -5.03
CA GLN A 149 -20.06 -17.73 -6.16
C GLN A 149 -21.55 -17.45 -6.40
N GLN A 150 -21.89 -16.20 -6.74
CA GLN A 150 -23.26 -15.81 -7.02
C GLN A 150 -23.33 -14.66 -8.02
N SER A 151 -24.43 -14.58 -8.76
CA SER A 151 -24.67 -13.56 -9.78
C SER A 151 -25.48 -12.36 -9.29
N ASN A 152 -26.04 -12.43 -8.08
CA ASN A 152 -26.81 -11.34 -7.48
C ASN A 152 -26.00 -10.74 -6.32
N PRO A 153 -26.10 -9.43 -6.08
CA PRO A 153 -25.43 -8.79 -4.96
C PRO A 153 -25.77 -9.44 -3.61
N PRO A 154 -24.76 -9.67 -2.73
CA PRO A 154 -24.99 -10.16 -1.39
C PRO A 154 -25.77 -9.15 -0.54
N ASN A 155 -26.68 -9.65 0.30
CA ASN A 155 -27.44 -8.81 1.23
C ASN A 155 -26.72 -8.56 2.56
N GLN A 156 -25.62 -9.26 2.84
CA GLN A 156 -24.83 -9.20 4.07
C GLN A 156 -23.36 -9.47 3.75
N ASN A 157 -22.46 -8.97 4.59
CA ASN A 157 -21.00 -9.14 4.46
C ASN A 157 -20.46 -8.76 3.08
N ARG A 158 -21.00 -7.68 2.48
CA ARG A 158 -20.63 -7.26 1.13
C ARG A 158 -19.13 -7.05 0.99
N ASP A 159 -18.53 -6.42 2.00
CA ASP A 159 -17.10 -6.11 2.09
C ASP A 159 -16.17 -7.35 2.02
N LYS A 160 -16.73 -8.55 2.20
CA LYS A 160 -16.01 -9.83 2.11
C LYS A 160 -15.98 -10.43 0.71
N TYR A 161 -16.78 -9.91 -0.20
CA TYR A 161 -16.84 -10.43 -1.57
C TYR A 161 -15.87 -9.68 -2.48
N SER A 162 -15.22 -10.40 -3.39
CA SER A 162 -14.66 -9.80 -4.59
C SER A 162 -15.66 -9.87 -5.73
N GLU A 163 -15.62 -8.89 -6.62
CA GLU A 163 -16.56 -8.66 -7.69
C GLU A 163 -15.87 -8.74 -9.05
N SER A 164 -16.49 -9.45 -9.98
CA SER A 164 -16.01 -9.55 -11.35
C SER A 164 -17.08 -9.06 -12.30
N ALA A 165 -16.74 -8.02 -13.06
CA ALA A 165 -17.51 -7.53 -14.19
C ALA A 165 -16.73 -7.76 -15.50
N SER A 166 -17.28 -7.30 -16.63
CA SER A 166 -16.71 -7.61 -17.96
C SER A 166 -15.30 -7.06 -18.17
N GLY A 167 -14.93 -5.95 -17.53
CA GLY A 167 -13.67 -5.25 -17.76
C GLY A 167 -13.00 -4.71 -16.50
N VAL A 168 -13.48 -5.10 -15.33
CA VAL A 168 -12.96 -4.68 -14.02
C VAL A 168 -13.07 -5.84 -13.04
N PHE A 169 -12.13 -5.91 -12.12
CA PHE A 169 -12.19 -6.77 -10.95
C PHE A 169 -12.05 -5.92 -9.69
N GLU A 170 -13.02 -6.00 -8.78
CA GLU A 170 -12.94 -5.36 -7.48
C GLU A 170 -12.59 -6.44 -6.43
N PRO A 171 -11.47 -6.34 -5.72
CA PRO A 171 -11.16 -7.25 -4.64
C PRO A 171 -12.00 -6.93 -3.40
N ARG A 172 -12.04 -7.86 -2.44
CA ARG A 172 -12.66 -7.61 -1.12
C ARG A 172 -11.95 -6.46 -0.41
N GLU A 173 -12.67 -5.73 0.45
CA GLU A 173 -12.20 -4.47 1.03
C GLU A 173 -10.86 -4.60 1.78
N GLU A 174 -10.71 -5.64 2.60
CA GLU A 174 -9.57 -5.85 3.51
C GLU A 174 -8.25 -6.21 2.81
N VAL A 175 -8.19 -6.22 1.47
CA VAL A 175 -6.92 -6.44 0.73
C VAL A 175 -6.69 -5.39 -0.35
N LYS A 176 -7.51 -4.34 -0.39
CA LYS A 176 -7.41 -3.30 -1.40
C LYS A 176 -6.06 -2.58 -1.29
N GLY A 177 -5.60 -2.29 -0.07
CA GLY A 177 -4.31 -1.67 0.22
C GLY A 177 -3.12 -2.61 -0.07
N ASP A 178 -3.22 -3.89 0.33
CA ASP A 178 -2.22 -4.92 0.02
C ASP A 178 -1.96 -5.01 -1.49
N ILE A 179 -3.04 -5.02 -2.28
CA ILE A 179 -2.98 -5.10 -3.74
C ILE A 179 -2.38 -3.82 -4.31
N ALA A 180 -2.81 -2.65 -3.82
CA ALA A 180 -2.24 -1.37 -4.23
C ALA A 180 -0.72 -1.34 -4.06
N ARG A 181 -0.22 -1.61 -2.85
CA ARG A 181 1.22 -1.61 -2.55
C ARG A 181 1.99 -2.64 -3.36
N ALA A 182 1.40 -3.80 -3.68
CA ALA A 182 2.02 -4.80 -4.55
C ALA A 182 2.08 -4.37 -6.03
N ILE A 183 1.06 -3.66 -6.53
CA ILE A 183 1.03 -3.14 -7.91
C ILE A 183 2.00 -1.98 -8.08
N PHE A 184 2.00 -1.02 -7.14
CA PHE A 184 2.98 0.08 -7.12
C PHE A 184 4.41 -0.46 -7.03
N TYR A 185 4.67 -1.46 -6.18
CA TYR A 185 5.97 -2.14 -6.15
C TYR A 185 6.36 -2.70 -7.51
N PHE A 186 5.48 -3.50 -8.11
CA PHE A 186 5.80 -4.15 -9.38
C PHE A 186 6.09 -3.13 -10.48
N TYR A 187 5.22 -2.13 -10.62
CA TYR A 187 5.38 -1.08 -11.61
C TYR A 187 6.66 -0.27 -11.37
N THR A 188 6.97 0.10 -10.12
CA THR A 188 8.23 0.80 -9.76
C THR A 188 9.44 -0.01 -10.18
N MET A 189 9.52 -1.27 -9.76
CA MET A 189 10.71 -2.10 -9.98
C MET A 189 10.88 -2.50 -11.44
N TYR A 190 9.78 -2.64 -12.19
CA TYR A 190 9.77 -3.20 -13.54
C TYR A 190 9.16 -2.27 -14.59
N SER A 191 9.17 -0.96 -14.35
CA SER A 191 8.63 0.09 -15.24
C SER A 191 9.14 0.01 -16.68
N ASN A 192 10.36 -0.50 -16.88
CA ASN A 192 10.94 -0.63 -18.22
C ASN A 192 10.34 -1.75 -19.09
N VAL A 193 9.49 -2.61 -18.52
CA VAL A 193 8.83 -3.74 -19.21
C VAL A 193 7.34 -3.88 -18.90
N ALA A 194 6.83 -3.13 -17.92
CA ALA A 194 5.42 -3.11 -17.57
C ALA A 194 4.59 -2.32 -18.59
N ASP A 195 3.33 -2.70 -18.78
CA ASP A 195 2.38 -1.94 -19.60
C ASP A 195 1.93 -0.69 -18.83
N ASP A 196 2.36 0.47 -19.32
CA ASP A 196 2.04 1.77 -18.74
C ASP A 196 0.53 2.05 -18.74
N ASN A 197 -0.21 1.66 -19.79
CA ASN A 197 -1.65 1.94 -19.84
C ASN A 197 -2.40 1.13 -18.79
N PHE A 198 -1.99 -0.13 -18.59
CA PHE A 198 -2.59 -0.99 -17.57
C PHE A 198 -2.35 -0.44 -16.15
N PHE A 199 -1.19 0.16 -15.89
CA PHE A 199 -0.93 0.77 -14.59
C PHE A 199 -1.67 2.11 -14.44
N GLU A 200 -1.54 3.02 -15.40
CA GLU A 200 -2.11 4.37 -15.33
C GLU A 200 -3.64 4.37 -15.24
N GLU A 201 -4.35 3.39 -15.85
CA GLU A 201 -5.81 3.33 -15.76
C GLU A 201 -6.37 3.02 -14.35
N GLN A 202 -5.54 2.46 -13.47
CA GLN A 202 -5.91 2.05 -12.10
C GLN A 202 -5.09 2.76 -11.02
N LYS A 203 -4.09 3.57 -11.40
CA LYS A 203 -3.17 4.22 -10.46
C LYS A 203 -3.90 4.98 -9.35
N ASP A 204 -4.90 5.79 -9.71
CA ASP A 204 -5.62 6.64 -8.76
C ASP A 204 -6.49 5.82 -7.80
N ILE A 205 -7.23 4.83 -8.30
CA ILE A 205 -8.03 3.97 -7.40
C ILE A 205 -7.15 3.11 -6.49
N LEU A 206 -5.97 2.68 -6.96
CA LEU A 206 -5.01 1.98 -6.10
C LEU A 206 -4.42 2.92 -5.05
N TYR A 207 -4.21 4.21 -5.35
CA TYR A 207 -3.77 5.17 -4.35
C TYR A 207 -4.84 5.42 -3.28
N ASP A 208 -6.10 5.60 -3.69
CA ASP A 208 -7.24 5.72 -2.76
C ASP A 208 -7.30 4.49 -1.83
N TRP A 209 -7.19 3.28 -2.40
CA TRP A 209 -7.15 2.05 -1.63
C TRP A 209 -5.98 1.94 -0.66
N HIS A 210 -4.81 2.46 -1.02
CA HIS A 210 -3.68 2.52 -0.10
C HIS A 210 -3.95 3.44 1.10
N GLN A 211 -4.68 4.55 0.90
CA GLN A 211 -5.06 5.47 1.97
C GLN A 211 -6.17 4.88 2.86
N ASP A 212 -7.15 4.21 2.25
CA ASP A 212 -8.32 3.67 2.95
C ASP A 212 -8.03 2.34 3.69
N ASP A 213 -7.09 1.54 3.18
CA ASP A 213 -6.65 0.25 3.75
C ASP A 213 -5.17 0.31 4.19
N PRO A 214 -4.92 0.82 5.42
CA PRO A 214 -3.57 1.09 5.92
C PRO A 214 -2.80 -0.20 6.18
N ILE A 215 -1.47 -0.08 6.13
CA ILE A 215 -0.55 -1.21 6.32
C ILE A 215 -0.80 -1.90 7.65
N ASN A 216 -0.93 -3.22 7.60
CA ASN A 216 -1.13 -4.04 8.80
C ASN A 216 0.07 -4.96 9.08
N GLN A 217 0.08 -5.57 10.28
CA GLN A 217 1.19 -6.40 10.72
C GLN A 217 1.38 -7.66 9.87
N LEU A 218 0.32 -8.19 9.25
CA LEU A 218 0.43 -9.36 8.37
C LEU A 218 1.22 -8.99 7.11
N GLU A 219 0.95 -7.84 6.51
CA GLU A 219 1.73 -7.33 5.38
C GLU A 219 3.19 -7.07 5.73
N VAL A 220 3.44 -6.45 6.90
CA VAL A 220 4.80 -6.20 7.39
C VAL A 220 5.54 -7.52 7.57
N ASN A 221 4.94 -8.51 8.24
CA ASN A 221 5.57 -9.82 8.41
C ASN A 221 5.83 -10.48 7.06
N ARG A 222 4.82 -10.50 6.19
CA ARG A 222 4.91 -11.14 4.88
C ARG A 222 6.02 -10.51 4.04
N THR A 223 6.16 -9.18 4.05
CA THR A 223 7.18 -8.52 3.23
C THR A 223 8.61 -8.82 3.69
N TRP A 224 8.81 -8.99 4.99
CA TRP A 224 10.10 -9.41 5.56
C TRP A 224 10.38 -10.90 5.35
N ASP A 225 9.37 -11.77 5.50
CA ASP A 225 9.50 -13.20 5.20
C ASP A 225 9.86 -13.43 3.73
N ILE A 226 9.35 -12.59 2.83
CA ILE A 226 9.74 -12.58 1.42
C ILE A 226 11.20 -12.14 1.24
N ALA A 227 11.64 -11.10 1.95
CA ALA A 227 13.01 -10.57 1.84
C ALA A 227 14.07 -11.65 2.14
N ASP A 228 13.76 -12.62 3.00
CA ASP A 228 14.63 -13.78 3.26
C ASP A 228 14.87 -14.66 2.01
N TYR A 229 14.00 -14.59 0.99
CA TYR A 229 14.11 -15.33 -0.27
C TYR A 229 14.52 -14.47 -1.47
N GLN A 230 14.35 -13.15 -1.41
CA GLN A 230 14.62 -12.25 -2.54
C GLN A 230 15.23 -10.89 -2.15
N ASP A 231 16.05 -10.88 -1.09
CA ASP A 231 16.92 -9.82 -0.57
C ASP A 231 16.22 -8.63 0.12
N TYR A 232 15.13 -8.11 -0.44
CA TYR A 232 14.55 -6.84 0.01
C TYR A 232 13.04 -6.95 0.30
N PRO A 233 12.55 -6.23 1.33
CA PRO A 233 11.12 -6.04 1.51
C PRO A 233 10.55 -5.14 0.39
N ASN A 234 9.23 -5.12 0.26
CA ASN A 234 8.53 -4.13 -0.54
C ASN A 234 8.65 -2.78 0.18
N PRO A 235 9.37 -1.79 -0.38
CA PRO A 235 9.55 -0.50 0.28
C PRO A 235 8.22 0.22 0.54
N PHE A 236 7.17 0.00 -0.29
CA PHE A 236 5.85 0.60 -0.11
C PHE A 236 5.06 0.03 1.09
N ILE A 237 5.53 -1.07 1.69
CA ILE A 237 5.04 -1.60 2.97
C ILE A 237 5.89 -1.09 4.15
N VAL A 238 7.14 -0.68 3.90
CA VAL A 238 8.04 -0.16 4.94
C VAL A 238 7.79 1.33 5.17
N ASP A 239 7.59 2.09 4.10
CA ASP A 239 7.33 3.53 4.11
C ASP A 239 6.06 3.84 3.30
N GLU A 240 4.97 4.16 4.01
CA GLU A 240 3.65 4.41 3.43
C GLU A 240 3.58 5.70 2.61
N THR A 241 4.54 6.61 2.81
CA THR A 241 4.61 7.89 2.11
C THR A 241 5.12 7.76 0.67
N LEU A 242 5.70 6.62 0.32
CA LEU A 242 6.39 6.44 -0.97
C LEU A 242 5.47 6.54 -2.18
N ILE A 243 4.22 6.04 -2.10
CA ILE A 243 3.32 6.13 -3.26
C ILE A 243 3.08 7.60 -3.60
N GLN A 244 2.72 8.41 -2.61
CA GLN A 244 2.51 9.85 -2.78
C GLN A 244 3.78 10.53 -3.31
N ARG A 245 4.91 10.31 -2.63
CA ARG A 245 6.19 10.95 -2.97
C ARG A 245 6.73 10.53 -4.34
N CYS A 246 6.42 9.33 -4.83
CA CYS A 246 6.85 8.86 -6.16
C CYS A 246 5.93 9.32 -7.29
N TYR A 247 4.61 9.28 -7.09
CA TYR A 247 3.65 9.31 -8.20
C TYR A 247 2.73 10.54 -8.22
N TYR A 248 2.65 11.25 -7.10
CA TYR A 248 1.76 12.40 -6.93
C TYR A 248 2.57 13.67 -6.69
N GLU A 249 3.61 13.89 -7.51
CA GLU A 249 4.45 15.11 -7.54
C GLU A 249 3.63 16.42 -7.66
N GLN A 250 2.32 16.35 -7.92
CA GLN A 250 1.45 17.48 -8.20
C GLN A 250 0.15 17.56 -7.37
N ASP A 251 -0.06 16.66 -6.40
CA ASP A 251 -1.20 16.75 -5.44
C ASP A 251 -0.73 17.00 -4.01
N ILE A 252 0.45 17.58 -3.85
CA ILE A 252 0.71 18.43 -2.68
C ILE A 252 0.22 19.80 -3.12
N ASP A 253 -1.05 20.11 -2.85
CA ASP A 253 -1.42 21.52 -2.66
C ASP A 253 -0.47 22.00 -1.59
N PHE A 254 0.61 22.70 -1.97
CA PHE A 254 1.54 23.31 -1.05
C PHE A 254 0.71 24.24 -0.17
N VAL A 255 0.37 23.76 1.01
CA VAL A 255 -0.49 24.48 1.92
C VAL A 255 0.39 25.55 2.52
N ILE A 256 0.19 26.81 2.11
CA ILE A 256 0.87 27.95 2.72
C ILE A 256 0.75 27.82 4.24
N GLY A 257 1.88 27.70 4.93
CA GLY A 257 1.95 27.45 6.38
C GLY A 257 2.38 26.05 6.81
N ASP A 258 2.33 25.04 5.93
CA ASP A 258 2.87 23.69 6.19
C ASP A 258 4.37 23.68 5.89
N VAL A 259 5.17 24.09 6.87
CA VAL A 259 6.62 24.28 6.69
C VAL A 259 7.40 23.00 7.01
N ASN A 260 6.80 22.08 7.78
CA ASN A 260 7.41 20.78 8.06
C ASN A 260 7.08 19.71 6.99
N LEU A 261 6.22 20.04 6.01
CA LEU A 261 5.86 19.20 4.86
C LEU A 261 5.13 17.91 5.27
N ASP A 262 4.31 17.99 6.32
CA ASP A 262 3.50 16.86 6.80
C ASP A 262 2.03 16.92 6.36
N ASN A 263 1.67 17.93 5.54
CA ASN A 263 0.32 18.24 5.06
C ASN A 263 -0.66 18.67 6.17
N ILE A 264 -0.18 19.03 7.36
CA ILE A 264 -1.01 19.43 8.51
C ILE A 264 -0.51 20.75 9.09
N ILE A 265 -1.20 21.86 8.79
CA ILE A 265 -0.92 23.14 9.46
C ILE A 265 -1.18 23.03 10.97
N ASN A 266 -0.12 23.07 11.77
CA ASN A 266 -0.21 23.02 13.21
C ASN A 266 0.97 23.75 13.90
N VAL A 267 1.07 23.61 15.23
CA VAL A 267 2.09 24.30 16.01
C VAL A 267 3.53 23.86 15.70
N LEU A 268 3.72 22.70 15.08
CA LEU A 268 5.02 22.21 14.66
C LEU A 268 5.59 23.05 13.51
N ASP A 269 4.76 23.55 12.61
CA ASP A 269 5.18 24.49 11.55
C ASP A 269 5.72 25.79 12.12
N ILE A 270 5.05 26.32 13.15
CA ILE A 270 5.54 27.50 13.88
C ILE A 270 6.93 27.24 14.47
N ILE A 271 7.16 26.04 15.02
CA ILE A 271 8.48 25.69 15.59
C ILE A 271 9.54 25.70 14.50
N VAL A 272 9.23 25.21 13.29
CA VAL A 272 10.14 25.22 12.15
C VAL A 272 10.46 26.65 11.70
N ILE A 273 9.45 27.51 11.51
CA ILE A 273 9.65 28.93 11.16
C ILE A 273 10.44 29.66 12.27
N MET A 274 10.13 29.40 13.54
CA MET A 274 10.80 30.04 14.66
C MET A 274 12.28 29.62 14.77
N ASN A 275 12.59 28.35 14.56
CA ASN A 275 13.97 27.88 14.52
C ASN A 275 14.75 28.54 13.38
N TYR A 276 14.13 28.74 12.22
CA TYR A 276 14.72 29.49 11.11
C TYR A 276 15.02 30.95 11.48
N ILE A 277 14.03 31.67 12.01
CA ILE A 277 14.20 33.09 12.43
C ILE A 277 15.29 33.23 13.50
N LEU A 278 15.41 32.25 14.39
CA LEU A 278 16.43 32.22 15.45
C LEU A 278 17.81 31.75 14.96
N ASN A 279 17.97 31.43 13.67
CA ASN A 279 19.17 30.85 13.07
C ASN A 279 19.61 29.54 13.75
N LEU A 280 18.64 28.71 14.16
CA LEU A 280 18.84 27.39 14.75
C LEU A 280 18.75 26.28 13.70
N SER A 281 18.07 26.52 12.59
CA SER A 281 17.93 25.61 11.44
C SER A 281 17.80 26.41 10.14
N ASP A 282 18.21 25.82 9.02
CA ASP A 282 17.96 26.37 7.69
C ASP A 282 16.69 25.76 7.09
N LEU A 283 16.04 26.51 6.20
CA LEU A 283 14.93 26.04 5.37
C LEU A 283 15.40 25.87 3.93
N ASN A 284 14.85 24.89 3.22
CA ASN A 284 15.04 24.79 1.78
C ASN A 284 14.13 25.79 1.03
N ASP A 285 14.33 25.93 -0.28
CA ASP A 285 13.60 26.91 -1.10
C ASP A 285 12.07 26.75 -1.02
N GLN A 286 11.58 25.51 -1.00
CA GLN A 286 10.15 25.20 -0.87
C GLN A 286 9.59 25.57 0.51
N GLN A 287 10.33 25.25 1.57
CA GLN A 287 9.95 25.62 2.94
C GLN A 287 9.97 27.14 3.15
N ILE A 288 10.86 27.86 2.44
CA ILE A 288 10.83 29.33 2.43
C ILE A 288 9.54 29.83 1.77
N GLU A 289 9.16 29.29 0.61
CA GLU A 289 7.90 29.67 -0.05
C GLU A 289 6.67 29.38 0.82
N LEU A 290 6.66 28.24 1.52
CA LEU A 290 5.57 27.83 2.41
C LEU A 290 5.51 28.63 3.72
N ALA A 291 6.67 29.05 4.23
CA ALA A 291 6.77 29.88 5.43
C ALA A 291 6.37 31.33 5.19
N ASP A 292 6.40 31.82 3.94
CA ASP A 292 6.06 33.21 3.57
C ASP A 292 4.55 33.42 3.49
N MET A 293 3.90 33.47 4.66
CA MET A 293 2.44 33.56 4.80
C MET A 293 1.86 34.83 4.17
N ASN A 294 2.64 35.91 4.06
CA ASN A 294 2.18 37.19 3.50
C ASN A 294 2.72 37.49 2.08
N GLN A 295 3.55 36.60 1.52
CA GLN A 295 4.16 36.70 0.20
C GLN A 295 5.02 37.96 0.01
N ASP A 296 5.70 38.42 1.08
CA ASP A 296 6.59 39.59 1.05
C ASP A 296 8.06 39.26 0.81
N GLN A 297 8.36 37.97 0.58
CA GLN A 297 9.70 37.39 0.37
C GLN A 297 10.61 37.41 1.61
N GLY A 298 10.07 37.66 2.80
CA GLY A 298 10.83 37.72 4.04
C GLY A 298 10.21 36.94 5.18
N ILE A 299 10.83 35.82 5.59
CA ILE A 299 10.34 35.02 6.72
C ILE A 299 10.63 35.72 8.05
N ASN A 300 9.59 36.13 8.74
CA ASN A 300 9.68 36.88 9.98
C ASN A 300 8.51 36.59 10.95
N ILE A 301 8.45 37.35 12.05
CA ILE A 301 7.44 37.14 13.10
C ILE A 301 6.02 37.35 12.56
N LEU A 302 5.85 38.16 11.51
CA LEU A 302 4.54 38.38 10.89
C LEU A 302 3.97 37.10 10.28
N ASP A 303 4.82 36.25 9.69
CA ASP A 303 4.40 34.96 9.14
C ASP A 303 3.93 34.01 10.24
N ILE A 304 4.65 33.97 11.36
CA ILE A 304 4.22 33.21 12.55
C ILE A 304 2.84 33.70 13.03
N VAL A 305 2.60 35.01 13.05
CA VAL A 305 1.31 35.56 13.49
C VAL A 305 0.17 35.16 12.56
N LEU A 306 0.41 35.17 11.23
CA LEU A 306 -0.57 34.74 10.25
C LEU A 306 -0.85 33.23 10.35
N LEU A 307 0.21 32.43 10.52
CA LEU A 307 0.11 30.98 10.70
C LEU A 307 -0.66 30.60 11.96
N ILE A 308 -0.43 31.30 13.07
CA ILE A 308 -1.24 31.16 14.29
C ILE A 308 -2.72 31.46 13.99
N GLY A 309 -2.99 32.50 13.20
CA GLY A 309 -4.33 32.88 12.78
C GLY A 309 -5.06 31.76 12.03
N GLU A 310 -4.35 31.03 11.19
CA GLU A 310 -4.87 29.88 10.44
C GLU A 310 -5.13 28.67 11.34
N ILE A 311 -4.20 28.35 12.24
CA ILE A 311 -4.32 27.21 13.18
C ILE A 311 -5.53 27.35 14.11
N ILE A 312 -5.94 28.58 14.43
CA ILE A 312 -7.03 28.85 15.38
C ILE A 312 -8.38 29.12 14.69
N SER A 313 -8.43 29.17 13.36
CA SER A 313 -9.67 29.40 12.58
C SER A 313 -10.47 28.12 12.37
#